data_AF-A0A4U0SS32-F1
#
_entry.id   AF-A0A4U0SS32-F1
#
_cell.length_a   1.000
_cell.length_b   1.000
_cell.length_c   1.000
_cell.angle_alpha   90.00
_cell.angle_beta   90.00
_cell.angle_gamma   90.00
#
_symmetry.space_group_name_H-M   'P 1'
#
loop_
_entity.id
_entity.type
_entity.pdbx_description
1 polymer ?
#
loop_
_entity_poly.entity_id
_entity_poly.type
_entity_poly.pdbx_seq_one_letter_code
_entity_poly.pdbx_strand_id
1 'polypeptide(L)'
;MQDHEIVLLDEIARTMDDLDALAAHVASAGHTIAGRVNPALTEARQMRIALARLVAALRLPEDDSENVPQRRVGVRGTYALGGSQ
;
A
#
# COMPACT_ATOMS: atom_id res chain seq x y z
N MET A 1 -9.83 12.14 -19.43
CA MET A 1 -9.72 11.23 -18.28
C MET A 1 -10.78 10.17 -18.44
N GLN A 2 -10.40 8.90 -18.35
CA GLN A 2 -11.34 7.78 -18.43
C GLN A 2 -12.03 7.61 -17.07
N ASP A 3 -13.30 7.18 -17.02
CA ASP A 3 -14.06 7.06 -15.76
C ASP A 3 -13.34 6.22 -14.68
N HIS A 4 -12.59 5.20 -15.10
CA HIS A 4 -11.81 4.37 -14.19
C HIS A 4 -10.61 5.10 -13.57
N GLU A 5 -10.02 6.10 -14.25
CA GLU A 5 -8.90 6.91 -13.73
C GLU A 5 -9.40 7.82 -12.60
N ILE A 6 -10.62 8.38 -12.74
CA ILE A 6 -11.26 9.21 -11.69
C ILE A 6 -11.50 8.37 -10.44
N VAL A 7 -12.04 7.16 -10.60
CA VAL A 7 -12.28 6.25 -9.47
C VAL A 7 -10.98 5.88 -8.76
N LEU A 8 -9.90 5.60 -9.51
CA LEU A 8 -8.60 5.31 -8.91
C LEU A 8 -8.03 6.51 -8.16
N LEU A 9 -8.17 7.73 -8.68
CA LEU A 9 -7.71 8.95 -8.01
C LEU A 9 -8.48 9.21 -6.72
N ASP A 10 -9.81 9.02 -6.72
CA ASP A 10 -10.63 9.18 -5.51
C ASP A 10 -10.22 8.16 -4.44
N GLU A 11 -9.98 6.91 -4.83
CA GLU A 11 -9.54 5.86 -3.90
C GLU A 11 -8.11 6.12 -3.37
N ILE A 12 -7.22 6.67 -4.19
CA ILE A 12 -5.89 7.13 -3.77
C ILE A 12 -6.03 8.23 -2.72
N ALA A 13 -6.88 9.24 -2.96
CA ALA A 13 -7.09 10.34 -2.02
C ALA A 13 -7.61 9.85 -0.67
N ARG A 14 -8.64 9.00 -0.68
CA ARG A 14 -9.19 8.37 0.55
C ARG A 14 -8.12 7.57 1.31
N THR A 15 -7.31 6.79 0.58
CA THR A 15 -6.22 6.01 1.18
C THR A 15 -5.15 6.91 1.82
N MET A 16 -4.86 8.07 1.21
CA MET A 16 -3.93 9.05 1.76
C MET A 16 -4.50 9.71 3.03
N ASP A 17 -5.77 10.09 3.01
CA ASP A 17 -6.45 10.67 4.18
C ASP A 17 -6.45 9.69 5.38
N ASP A 18 -6.70 8.40 5.13
CA ASP A 18 -6.64 7.35 6.15
C ASP A 18 -5.21 7.20 6.72
N LEU A 19 -4.18 7.29 5.87
CA LEU A 19 -2.79 7.26 6.30
C LEU A 19 -2.42 8.45 7.17
N ASP A 20 -2.92 9.64 6.86
CA ASP A 20 -2.72 10.85 7.65
C ASP A 20 -3.42 10.73 9.01
N ALA A 21 -4.63 10.17 9.05
CA ALA A 21 -5.34 9.89 10.30
C ALA A 21 -4.58 8.89 11.19
N LEU A 22 -4.05 7.81 10.59
CA LEU A 22 -3.21 6.84 11.30
C LEU A 22 -1.92 7.47 11.81
N ALA A 23 -1.28 8.33 11.02
CA ALA A 23 -0.09 9.06 11.42
C ALA A 23 -0.37 10.00 12.60
N ALA A 24 -1.47 10.75 12.56
CA ALA A 24 -1.92 11.61 13.66
C ALA A 24 -2.23 10.79 14.93
N HIS A 25 -2.83 9.61 14.77
CA HIS A 25 -3.05 8.70 15.89
C HIS A 25 -1.72 8.22 16.51
N VAL A 26 -0.75 7.78 15.69
CA VAL A 26 0.57 7.38 16.20
C VAL A 26 1.30 8.55 16.86
N ALA A 27 1.17 9.77 16.32
CA ALA A 27 1.78 10.96 16.89
C ALA A 27 1.22 11.29 18.28
N SER A 28 -0.10 11.10 18.48
CA SER A 28 -0.77 11.37 19.77
C SER A 28 -0.65 10.23 20.79
N ALA A 29 -0.76 8.97 20.35
CA ALA A 29 -0.74 7.80 21.22
C ALA A 29 0.66 7.21 21.42
N GLY A 30 1.63 7.57 20.57
CA GLY A 30 2.98 7.04 20.56
C GLY A 30 3.11 5.72 19.79
N HIS A 31 4.36 5.27 19.63
CA HIS A 31 4.69 4.05 18.87
C HIS A 31 4.40 2.75 19.64
N THR A 32 4.11 2.84 20.94
CA THR A 32 3.85 1.69 21.82
C THR A 32 2.67 2.01 22.71
N ILE A 33 1.68 1.12 22.76
CA ILE A 33 0.48 1.22 23.59
C ILE A 33 0.45 -0.01 24.50
N ALA A 34 0.35 0.21 25.82
CA ALA A 34 0.30 -0.85 26.82
C ALA A 34 1.42 -1.92 26.67
N GLY A 35 2.65 -1.47 26.36
CA GLY A 35 3.82 -2.35 26.20
C GLY A 35 3.85 -3.16 24.90
N ARG A 36 2.93 -2.89 23.95
CA ARG A 36 2.91 -3.51 22.62
C ARG A 36 3.03 -2.45 21.54
N VAL A 37 3.52 -2.84 20.36
CA VAL A 37 3.57 -1.94 19.19
C VAL A 37 2.18 -1.39 18.90
N ASN A 38 2.09 -0.09 18.64
CA ASN A 38 0.83 0.55 18.29
C ASN A 38 0.21 -0.12 17.04
N PRO A 39 -1.02 -0.65 17.09
CA PRO A 39 -1.66 -1.32 15.96
C PRO A 39 -1.78 -0.45 14.72
N ALA A 40 -1.89 0.88 14.87
CA ALA A 40 -1.93 1.82 13.75
C ALA A 40 -0.67 1.77 12.87
N LEU A 41 0.49 1.35 13.41
CA LEU A 41 1.70 1.16 12.61
C LEU A 41 1.57 -0.02 11.63
N THR A 42 0.89 -1.08 12.05
CA THR A 42 0.64 -2.26 11.21
C THR A 42 -0.39 -1.93 10.13
N GLU A 43 -1.47 -1.23 10.49
CA GLU A 43 -2.48 -0.77 9.53
C GLU A 43 -1.86 0.20 8.52
N ALA A 44 -1.06 1.17 8.96
CA ALA A 44 -0.38 2.10 8.07
C ALA A 44 0.55 1.38 7.08
N ARG A 45 1.19 0.29 7.49
CA ARG A 45 1.99 -0.54 6.57
C ARG A 45 1.10 -1.19 5.50
N GLN A 46 -0.07 -1.71 5.84
CA GLN A 46 -0.98 -2.31 4.86
C GLN A 46 -1.54 -1.26 3.90
N MET A 47 -1.95 -0.09 4.42
CA MET A 47 -2.45 1.01 3.59
C MET A 47 -1.40 1.53 2.61
N ARG A 48 -0.11 1.61 3.00
CA ARG A 48 0.97 1.97 2.06
C ARG A 48 1.15 0.95 0.93
N ILE A 49 0.92 -0.33 1.20
CA ILE A 49 0.97 -1.38 0.15
C ILE A 49 -0.22 -1.22 -0.79
N ALA A 50 -1.41 -0.96 -0.26
CA ALA A 50 -2.61 -0.70 -1.06
C ALA A 50 -2.42 0.55 -1.94
N LEU A 51 -1.93 1.65 -1.37
CA LEU A 51 -1.61 2.89 -2.07
C LEU A 51 -0.64 2.65 -3.23
N ALA A 52 0.45 1.92 -3.00
CA ALA A 52 1.41 1.59 -4.05
C ALA A 52 0.77 0.82 -5.22
N ARG A 53 -0.19 -0.07 -4.93
CA ARG A 53 -0.94 -0.81 -5.95
C ARG A 53 -1.91 0.09 -6.73
N LEU A 54 -2.60 1.00 -6.04
CA LEU A 54 -3.52 1.96 -6.65
C LEU A 54 -2.76 2.94 -7.57
N VAL A 55 -1.63 3.47 -7.10
CA VAL A 55 -0.76 4.36 -7.89
C VAL A 55 -0.21 3.62 -9.12
N ALA A 56 0.25 2.38 -8.97
CA ALA A 56 0.71 1.57 -10.10
C ALA A 56 -0.42 1.26 -11.11
N ALA A 57 -1.68 1.20 -10.66
CA ALA A 57 -2.84 1.00 -11.53
C ALA A 57 -3.22 2.24 -12.33
N LEU A 58 -2.87 3.44 -11.85
CA LEU A 58 -3.13 4.71 -12.53
C LEU A 58 -2.34 4.86 -13.85
N ARG A 59 -1.38 3.96 -14.12
CA ARG A 59 -0.51 3.98 -15.30
C ARG A 59 0.08 5.37 -15.56
N LEU A 60 0.46 6.07 -14.48
CA LEU A 60 1.12 7.36 -14.61
C LEU A 60 2.33 7.16 -15.53
N PRO A 61 2.47 7.94 -16.62
CA PRO A 61 3.64 7.79 -17.49
C PRO A 61 4.89 7.92 -16.63
N GLU A 62 5.77 6.91 -16.68
CA GLU A 62 7.10 7.02 -16.10
C GLU A 62 7.82 8.12 -16.89
N ASP A 63 8.20 9.23 -16.22
CA ASP A 63 9.01 10.28 -16.85
C ASP A 63 10.27 9.64 -17.43
N ASP A 64 10.33 9.59 -18.76
CA ASP A 64 11.46 9.23 -19.65
C ASP A 64 12.66 8.53 -18.99
N SER A 65 12.44 7.32 -18.47
CA SER A 65 13.53 6.41 -18.12
C SER A 65 13.18 5.00 -18.58
N GLU A 66 13.35 4.81 -19.89
CA GLU A 66 13.50 3.54 -20.58
C GLU A 66 12.56 2.42 -20.13
N ASN A 67 11.34 2.39 -20.64
CA ASN A 67 10.64 1.17 -21.10
C ASN A 67 10.91 -0.12 -20.29
N VAL A 68 10.92 -0.05 -18.95
CA VAL A 68 11.13 -1.25 -18.14
C VAL A 68 9.76 -1.93 -18.11
N PRO A 69 9.61 -3.13 -18.68
CA PRO A 69 8.32 -3.81 -18.70
C PRO A 69 7.85 -3.96 -17.25
N GLN A 70 6.70 -3.37 -16.94
CA GLN A 70 6.10 -3.36 -15.62
C GLN A 70 5.98 -4.81 -15.12
N ARG A 71 6.93 -5.22 -14.28
CA ARG A 71 7.02 -6.60 -13.81
C ARG A 71 5.89 -6.81 -12.82
N ARG A 72 4.78 -7.42 -13.29
CA ARG A 72 3.70 -7.88 -12.42
C ARG A 72 4.33 -8.78 -11.36
N VAL A 73 4.47 -8.25 -10.14
CA VAL A 73 4.85 -9.08 -8.99
C VAL A 73 3.62 -9.90 -8.65
N GLY A 74 3.44 -11.00 -9.39
CA GLY A 74 2.51 -12.04 -9.01
C GLY A 74 2.77 -12.39 -7.54
N VAL A 75 1.70 -12.41 -6.76
CA VAL A 75 1.70 -12.87 -5.37
C VAL A 75 2.55 -14.14 -5.30
N ARG A 76 3.73 -14.06 -4.70
CA ARG A 76 4.55 -15.24 -4.42
C ARG A 76 3.70 -16.13 -3.53
N GLY A 77 3.28 -17.28 -4.08
CA GLY A 77 2.51 -18.28 -3.35
C GLY A 77 3.16 -18.58 -2.01
N THR A 78 2.35 -18.61 -0.97
CA THR A 78 2.76 -19.06 0.36
C THR A 78 3.38 -20.44 0.24
N TYR A 79 4.60 -20.59 0.77
CA TYR A 79 5.44 -21.80 0.82
C TYR A 79 4.68 -23.11 0.59
N ALA A 80 5.03 -23.81 -0.50
CA ALA A 80 4.70 -25.22 -0.62
C ALA A 80 5.40 -25.96 0.54
N LEU A 81 4.60 -26.54 1.44
CA LEU A 81 5.04 -27.49 2.45
C LEU A 81 5.69 -28.67 1.71
N GLY A 82 7.02 -28.75 1.76
CA GLY A 82 7.77 -29.91 1.28
C GLY A 82 7.40 -31.12 2.12
N GLY A 83 6.86 -32.15 1.47
CA GLY A 83 6.57 -33.45 2.10
C GLY A 83 7.83 -34.07 2.70
N SER A 84 7.68 -34.56 3.93
CA SER A 84 8.61 -35.45 4.61
C SER A 84 8.72 -36.78 3.86
N GLN A 85 9.95 -37.29 3.75
CA GLN A 85 10.23 -38.70 3.40
C GLN A 85 9.67 -39.66 4.44
#